data_AF-A0A934WL09-F1
#
_entry.id   AF-A0A934WL09-F1
#
_cell.length_a   1.000
_cell.length_b   1.000
_cell.length_c   1.000
_cell.angle_alpha   90.00
_cell.angle_beta   90.00
_cell.angle_gamma   90.00
#
_symmetry.space_group_name_H-M   'P 1'
#
loop_
_entity.id
_entity.type
_entity.pdbx_description
1 polymer ?
#
loop_
_entity_poly.entity_id
_entity_poly.type
_entity_poly.pdbx_seq_one_letter_code
_entity_poly.pdbx_strand_id
1 'polypeptide(L)'
;MSAWSSWLSSRPFEWQFRAPPAGVENVRHQLLALLDDCEGFEVDRLRWRLHMAERAQELWLLRDALFQVVSSQHCQSLAMQRMEGVVPAFRQVLPAHLVGRV
;
A
#
# COMPACT_ATOMS: atom_id res chain seq x y z
N MET A 1 -4.35 -4.18 43.24
CA MET A 1 -3.45 -4.48 42.10
C MET A 1 -4.18 -4.04 40.85
N SER A 2 -3.73 -2.93 40.30
CA SER A 2 -4.61 -2.04 39.52
C SER A 2 -4.49 -2.36 38.04
N ALA A 3 -5.59 -2.81 37.43
CA ALA A 3 -5.68 -3.26 36.03
C ALA A 3 -5.26 -2.21 34.98
N TRP A 4 -5.05 -0.95 35.38
CA TRP A 4 -4.62 0.12 34.49
C TRP A 4 -3.16 -0.01 34.03
N SER A 5 -2.32 -0.82 34.68
CA SER A 5 -0.95 -1.06 34.22
C SER A 5 -0.86 -2.00 33.01
N SER A 6 -1.89 -2.82 32.72
CA SER A 6 -1.86 -3.70 31.53
C SER A 6 -2.21 -2.95 30.24
N TRP A 7 -2.99 -1.87 30.34
CA TRP A 7 -3.36 -1.03 29.18
C TRP A 7 -2.19 -0.21 28.65
N LEU A 8 -1.23 0.15 29.52
CA LEU A 8 0.00 0.86 29.14
C LEU A 8 1.04 -0.04 28.44
N SER A 9 0.92 -1.37 28.56
CA SER A 9 1.83 -2.33 27.93
C SER A 9 1.49 -2.61 26.47
N SER A 10 0.25 -2.34 26.06
CA SER A 10 -0.14 -2.34 24.66
C SER A 10 0.28 -1.01 24.06
N ARG A 11 1.54 -0.86 23.68
CA ARG A 11 1.99 0.24 22.82
C ARG A 11 1.32 0.03 21.46
N PRO A 12 0.22 0.72 21.10
CA PRO A 12 -0.47 0.46 19.85
C PRO A 12 0.29 1.07 18.66
N PHE A 13 1.32 1.86 18.97
CA PHE A 13 2.03 2.71 18.04
C PHE A 13 3.45 2.95 18.56
N GLU A 14 4.27 1.90 18.61
CA GLU A 14 5.71 2.15 18.58
C GLU A 14 6.04 2.65 17.17
N TRP A 15 6.28 3.95 17.03
CA TRP A 15 7.07 4.47 15.91
C TRP A 15 8.46 3.84 16.01
N GLN A 16 8.60 2.62 15.49
CA GLN A 16 9.90 2.08 15.21
C GLN A 16 10.37 2.87 13.99
N PHE A 17 11.21 3.87 14.22
CA PHE A 17 12.04 4.52 13.19
C PHE A 17 13.01 3.48 12.60
N ARG A 18 12.47 2.42 11.99
CA ARG A 18 13.18 1.46 11.19
C ARG A 18 12.94 1.88 9.76
N ALA A 19 14.02 2.02 9.00
CA ALA A 19 13.90 2.18 7.57
C ALA A 19 12.99 1.06 7.03
N PRO A 20 12.04 1.38 6.15
CA PRO A 20 11.23 0.38 5.50
C PRO A 20 12.12 -0.73 4.94
N PRO A 21 11.69 -2.01 4.99
CA PRO A 21 12.43 -3.10 4.37
C PRO A 21 12.86 -2.72 2.95
N ALA A 22 14.09 -3.09 2.56
CA ALA A 22 14.64 -2.73 1.25
C ALA A 22 13.63 -3.05 0.13
N GLY A 23 13.32 -2.05 -0.70
CA GLY A 23 12.39 -2.17 -1.83
C GLY A 23 10.96 -1.69 -1.57
N VAL A 24 10.53 -1.46 -0.32
CA VAL A 24 9.18 -0.93 -0.02
C VAL A 24 8.97 0.45 -0.64
N GLU A 25 9.96 1.34 -0.55
CA GLU A 25 9.88 2.68 -1.16
C GLU A 25 9.83 2.64 -2.69
N ASN A 26 10.51 1.68 -3.32
CA ASN A 26 10.42 1.51 -4.78
C ASN A 26 9.00 1.12 -5.19
N VAL A 27 8.39 0.17 -4.48
CA VAL A 27 6.99 -0.20 -4.72
C VAL A 27 6.06 0.99 -4.46
N ARG A 28 6.26 1.71 -3.35
CA ARG A 28 5.46 2.90 -3.01
C ARG A 28 5.50 3.95 -4.14
N HIS A 29 6.68 4.28 -4.63
CA HIS A 29 6.82 5.24 -5.74
C HIS A 29 6.11 4.77 -7.00
N GLN A 30 6.23 3.49 -7.36
CA GLN A 30 5.52 2.94 -8.52
C GLN A 30 4.00 3.04 -8.35
N LEU A 31 3.47 2.74 -7.17
CA LEU A 31 2.04 2.86 -6.88
C LEU A 31 1.53 4.30 -6.91
N LEU A 32 2.33 5.24 -6.39
CA LEU A 32 1.99 6.67 -6.45
C LEU A 32 1.97 7.18 -7.89
N ALA A 33 2.92 6.76 -8.72
CA ALA A 33 2.97 7.14 -10.13
C ALA A 33 1.74 6.66 -10.93
N LEU A 34 1.08 5.56 -10.51
CA LEU A 34 -0.17 5.11 -11.12
C LEU A 34 -1.35 6.08 -10.89
N LEU A 35 -1.20 7.03 -9.96
CA LEU A 35 -2.21 8.02 -9.61
C LEU A 35 -1.86 9.42 -10.13
N ASP A 36 -0.79 9.61 -10.92
CA ASP A 36 -0.33 10.94 -11.36
C ASP A 36 -1.38 11.69 -12.20
N ASP A 37 -2.21 10.96 -12.95
CA ASP A 37 -3.32 11.49 -13.76
C ASP A 37 -4.70 11.31 -13.10
N CYS A 38 -4.73 10.95 -11.82
CA CYS A 38 -5.96 10.81 -11.04
C CYS A 38 -6.09 11.97 -10.04
N GLU A 39 -7.31 12.49 -9.86
CA GLU A 39 -7.59 13.62 -8.97
C GLU A 39 -8.80 13.39 -8.07
N GLY A 40 -8.92 14.20 -7.01
CA GLY A 40 -10.06 14.23 -6.10
C GLY A 40 -9.81 13.55 -4.76
N PHE A 41 -10.79 13.72 -3.86
CA PHE A 41 -10.65 13.37 -2.45
C PHE A 41 -10.29 11.90 -2.19
N GLU A 42 -10.89 10.96 -2.92
CA GLU A 42 -10.58 9.54 -2.77
C GLU A 42 -9.16 9.20 -3.24
N VAL A 43 -8.63 9.92 -4.23
CA VAL A 43 -7.22 9.81 -4.67
C VAL A 43 -6.30 10.33 -3.59
N ASP A 44 -6.59 11.49 -3.02
CA ASP A 44 -5.76 12.09 -1.97
C ASP A 44 -5.74 11.23 -0.71
N ARG A 45 -6.90 10.66 -0.33
CA ARG A 45 -7.00 9.68 0.74
C ARG A 45 -6.15 8.44 0.43
N LEU A 46 -6.18 7.95 -0.80
CA LEU A 46 -5.38 6.79 -1.21
C LEU A 46 -3.88 7.11 -1.21
N ARG A 47 -3.46 8.27 -1.71
CA ARG A 47 -2.07 8.77 -1.63
C ARG A 47 -1.59 8.83 -0.18
N TRP A 48 -2.41 9.35 0.73
CA TRP A 48 -2.08 9.38 2.15
C TRP A 48 -1.90 7.96 2.72
N ARG A 49 -2.81 7.02 2.43
CA ARG A 49 -2.68 5.61 2.84
C ARG A 49 -1.42 4.96 2.26
N LEU A 50 -1.12 5.25 1.00
CA LEU A 50 0.10 4.80 0.34
C LEU A 50 1.35 5.37 1.00
N HIS A 51 1.35 6.60 1.52
CA HIS A 51 2.48 7.14 2.29
C HIS A 51 2.61 6.54 3.69
N MET A 52 1.49 6.22 4.34
CA MET A 52 1.47 5.68 5.71
C MET A 52 1.76 4.19 5.81
N ALA A 53 1.70 3.45 4.71
CA ALA A 53 2.05 2.03 4.71
C ALA A 53 3.54 1.83 5.03
N GLU A 54 3.86 1.07 6.07
CA GLU A 54 5.25 0.81 6.47
C GLU A 54 5.77 -0.51 5.87
N ARG A 55 4.85 -1.38 5.43
CA ARG A 55 5.15 -2.74 4.97
C ARG A 55 4.67 -2.99 3.56
N ALA A 56 5.40 -3.82 2.80
CA ALA A 56 5.02 -4.24 1.46
C ALA A 56 3.63 -4.91 1.42
N GLN A 57 3.24 -5.63 2.48
CA GLN A 57 1.92 -6.27 2.58
C GLN A 57 0.80 -5.24 2.65
N GLU A 58 1.02 -4.12 3.34
CA GLU A 58 0.03 -3.04 3.44
C GLU A 58 -0.15 -2.36 2.09
N LEU A 59 0.95 -2.11 1.37
CA LEU A 59 0.92 -1.61 -0.02
C LEU A 59 0.16 -2.58 -0.95
N TRP A 60 0.35 -3.89 -0.78
CA TRP A 60 -0.35 -4.90 -1.57
C TRP A 60 -1.86 -4.89 -1.35
N LEU A 61 -2.31 -4.71 -0.10
CA LEU A 61 -3.73 -4.60 0.21
C LEU A 61 -4.38 -3.33 -0.37
N LEU A 62 -3.58 -2.30 -0.69
CA LEU A 62 -4.07 -1.07 -1.32
C LEU A 62 -4.28 -1.21 -2.84
N ARG A 63 -3.84 -2.32 -3.47
CA ARG A 63 -4.01 -2.55 -4.92
C ARG A 63 -5.47 -2.50 -5.36
N ASP A 64 -6.40 -3.00 -4.54
CA ASP A 64 -7.82 -3.04 -4.89
C ASP A 64 -8.39 -1.62 -4.90
N ALA A 65 -7.97 -0.76 -3.94
CA ALA A 65 -8.35 0.65 -3.91
C ALA A 65 -7.75 1.42 -5.11
N LEU A 66 -6.50 1.14 -5.46
CA LEU A 66 -5.85 1.65 -6.68
C LEU A 66 -6.64 1.28 -7.93
N PHE A 67 -7.01 0.00 -8.07
CA PHE A 67 -7.79 -0.48 -9.20
C PHE A 67 -9.13 0.25 -9.30
N GLN A 68 -9.85 0.41 -8.17
CA GLN A 68 -11.13 1.11 -8.15
C GLN A 68 -10.99 2.58 -8.55
N VAL A 69 -10.00 3.29 -7.97
CA VAL A 69 -9.73 4.69 -8.31
C VAL A 69 -9.42 4.84 -9.81
N VAL A 70 -8.44 4.09 -10.32
CA VAL A 70 -8.02 4.19 -11.73
C VAL A 70 -9.15 3.79 -12.67
N SER A 71 -9.91 2.74 -12.36
CA SER A 71 -11.01 2.29 -13.22
C SER A 71 -12.18 3.28 -13.23
N SER A 72 -12.42 3.99 -12.12
CA SER A 72 -13.47 5.02 -12.03
C SER A 72 -13.15 6.29 -12.81
N GLN A 73 -11.87 6.67 -12.92
CA GLN A 73 -11.45 7.88 -13.63
C GLN A 73 -11.07 7.63 -15.09
N HIS A 74 -10.68 6.40 -15.40
CA HIS A 74 -10.34 5.98 -16.76
C HIS A 74 -11.23 4.81 -17.17
N CYS A 75 -10.70 3.59 -17.15
CA CYS A 75 -11.41 2.37 -17.48
C CYS A 75 -10.76 1.14 -16.81
N GLN A 76 -11.51 0.05 -16.71
CA GLN A 76 -11.02 -1.20 -16.10
C GLN A 76 -9.81 -1.79 -16.83
N SER A 77 -9.75 -1.66 -18.17
CA SER A 77 -8.62 -2.18 -18.96
C SER A 77 -7.31 -1.49 -18.59
N LEU A 78 -7.32 -0.16 -18.46
CA LEU A 78 -6.13 0.60 -18.07
C LEU A 78 -5.74 0.30 -16.62
N ALA A 79 -6.73 0.19 -15.72
CA ALA A 79 -6.49 -0.19 -14.33
C ALA A 79 -5.81 -1.57 -14.23
N MET A 80 -6.28 -2.56 -14.98
CA MET A 80 -5.67 -3.89 -15.03
C MET A 80 -4.21 -3.82 -15.54
N GLN A 81 -3.97 -3.14 -16.66
CA GLN A 81 -2.63 -2.97 -17.23
C GLN A 81 -1.66 -2.31 -16.23
N ARG A 82 -2.11 -1.27 -15.52
CA ARG A 82 -1.32 -0.61 -14.47
C ARG A 82 -1.02 -1.54 -13.29
N MET A 83 -2.00 -2.33 -12.86
CA MET A 83 -1.81 -3.31 -11.78
C MET A 83 -0.81 -4.40 -12.18
N GLU A 84 -0.93 -4.94 -13.39
CA GLU A 84 0.01 -5.94 -13.92
C GLU A 84 1.44 -5.40 -13.98
N GLY A 85 1.60 -4.12 -14.34
CA GLY A 85 2.90 -3.44 -14.40
C GLY A 85 3.64 -3.37 -13.06
N VAL A 86 2.93 -3.32 -11.93
CA VAL A 86 3.54 -3.23 -10.60
C VAL A 86 3.76 -4.58 -9.90
N VAL A 87 3.17 -5.67 -10.40
CA VAL A 87 3.36 -7.03 -9.84
C VAL A 87 4.85 -7.44 -9.76
N PRO A 88 5.72 -7.18 -10.75
CA PRO A 88 7.13 -7.53 -10.67
C PRO A 88 7.85 -6.88 -9.49
N ALA A 89 7.53 -5.63 -9.14
CA ALA A 89 8.11 -4.95 -7.99
C ALA A 89 7.67 -5.61 -6.68
N PHE A 90 6.40 -6.00 -6.57
CA PHE A 90 5.90 -6.76 -5.42
C PHE A 90 6.56 -8.13 -5.26
N ARG A 91 6.87 -8.85 -6.36
CA ARG A 91 7.57 -10.15 -6.31
C ARG A 91 8.97 -10.05 -5.69
N GLN A 92 9.60 -8.88 -5.73
CA GLN A 92 10.93 -8.67 -5.13
C GLN A 92 10.87 -8.46 -3.62
N VAL A 93 9.73 -8.01 -3.08
CA VAL A 93 9.59 -7.60 -1.67
C VAL A 93 8.61 -8.46 -0.87
N LEU A 94 7.73 -9.21 -1.55
CA LEU A 94 6.75 -10.08 -0.92
C LEU A 94 7.09 -11.57 -1.11
N PRO A 95 6.77 -12.40 -0.11
CA PRO A 95 6.73 -13.85 -0.28
C PRO A 95 5.84 -14.27 -1.46
N ALA A 96 6.28 -15.27 -2.23
CA ALA A 96 5.59 -15.75 -3.43
C ALA A 96 4.12 -16.16 -3.19
N HIS A 97 3.81 -16.69 -2.00
CA HIS A 97 2.44 -17.11 -1.65
C HIS A 97 1.44 -15.94 -1.55
N LEU A 98 1.91 -14.72 -1.33
CA LEU A 98 1.06 -13.52 -1.28
C LEU A 98 0.79 -12.96 -2.68
N VAL A 99 1.74 -13.15 -3.61
CA VAL A 99 1.67 -12.58 -4.97
C VAL A 99 1.01 -13.57 -5.97
N GLY A 100 0.94 -14.86 -5.64
CA GLY A 100 0.41 -15.91 -6.52
C GLY A 100 -1.11 -15.92 -6.73
N ARG A 101 -1.87 -15.05 -6.07
CA ARG A 101 -3.31 -14.85 -6.33
C ARG A 101 -3.54 -13.50 -7.00
N VAL A 102 -3.37 -13.48 -8.31
CA VAL A 102 -3.92 -12.46 -9.20
C VAL A 102 -4.97 -13.15 -10.06
#